data_AF-A0A2P1NHT6-F1
#
_entry.id   AF-A0A2P1NHT6-F1
#
_cell.length_a   1.000
_cell.length_b   1.000
_cell.length_c   1.000
_cell.angle_alpha   90.00
_cell.angle_beta   90.00
_cell.angle_gamma   90.00
#
_symmetry.space_group_name_H-M   'P 1'
#
loop_
_entity.id
_entity.type
_entity.pdbx_description
1 polymer ?
#
loop_
_entity_poly.entity_id
_entity_poly.type
_entity_poly.pdbx_seq_one_letter_code
_entity_poly.pdbx_strand_id
1 'polypeptide(L)'
;MDAQNGTLVVQMYAYESNGQPTFYLASGALQNDRFSAPLMRYSGGRYFGSGPRSGAEAGSPGNVNVRFTSGTTGFITFPNEPEVAISRFNFGYAFAPASLKGIWTLTSFGSEGMLADAVEFTRLEDATANGNGIMVSPNGLFGCEHQVRGQLAGGVLCESPRV
;
A
#
# COMPACT_ATOMS: atom_id res chain seq x y z
N MET A 1 1.45 -8.10 -1.65
CA MET A 1 0.94 -8.24 -0.27
C MET A 1 -0.40 -7.57 -0.22
N ASP A 2 -1.32 -8.12 0.56
CA ASP A 2 -2.66 -7.56 0.77
C ASP A 2 -2.99 -7.64 2.26
N ALA A 3 -3.65 -6.61 2.79
CA ALA A 3 -4.02 -6.52 4.20
C ALA A 3 -5.50 -6.20 4.34
N GLN A 4 -6.24 -7.06 5.04
CA GLN A 4 -7.67 -6.88 5.27
C GLN A 4 -8.06 -7.43 6.65
N ASN A 5 -8.86 -6.65 7.40
CA ASN A 5 -9.42 -7.05 8.70
C ASN A 5 -8.37 -7.64 9.68
N GLY A 6 -7.21 -6.98 9.80
CA GLY A 6 -6.12 -7.44 10.67
C GLY A 6 -5.38 -8.69 10.20
N THR A 7 -5.62 -9.15 8.97
CA THR A 7 -4.88 -10.26 8.33
C THR A 7 -3.97 -9.70 7.24
N LEU A 8 -2.71 -10.13 7.21
CA LEU A 8 -1.81 -9.88 6.10
C LEU A 8 -1.62 -11.16 5.30
N VAL A 9 -1.69 -11.03 3.97
CA VAL A 9 -1.34 -12.07 3.00
C VAL A 9 -0.12 -11.62 2.21
N VAL A 10 0.91 -12.46 2.22
CA VAL A 10 2.13 -12.30 1.43
C VAL A 10 2.16 -13.38 0.35
N GLN A 11 2.22 -12.98 -0.91
CA GLN A 11 2.48 -13.85 -2.04
C GLN A 11 3.83 -13.49 -2.64
N MET A 12 4.66 -14.49 -2.88
CA MET A 12 5.99 -14.31 -3.45
C MET A 12 6.23 -15.31 -4.59
N TYR A 13 6.69 -14.81 -5.72
CA TYR A 13 7.26 -15.62 -6.78
C TYR A 13 8.78 -15.58 -6.65
N ALA A 14 9.41 -16.75 -6.64
CA ALA A 14 10.86 -16.88 -6.50
C ALA A 14 11.36 -18.18 -7.14
N TYR A 15 12.64 -18.46 -6.96
CA TYR A 15 13.29 -19.67 -7.45
C TYR A 15 13.81 -20.51 -6.29
N GLU A 16 13.68 -21.82 -6.41
CA GLU A 16 14.31 -22.79 -5.53
C GLU A 16 15.83 -22.84 -5.76
N SER A 17 16.57 -23.52 -4.87
CA SER A 17 18.03 -23.69 -5.01
C SER A 17 18.45 -24.40 -6.30
N ASN A 18 17.54 -25.17 -6.91
CA ASN A 18 17.72 -25.83 -8.21
C ASN A 18 17.31 -24.95 -9.41
N GLY A 19 16.96 -23.68 -9.19
CA GLY A 19 16.54 -22.73 -10.22
C GLY A 19 15.12 -22.91 -10.75
N GLN A 20 14.32 -23.83 -10.19
CA GLN A 20 12.93 -23.97 -10.61
C GLN A 20 12.06 -22.85 -10.02
N PRO A 21 11.16 -22.26 -10.81
CA PRO A 21 10.25 -21.24 -10.34
C PRO A 21 9.23 -21.83 -9.37
N THR A 22 8.86 -21.08 -8.35
CA THR A 22 7.86 -21.50 -7.37
C THR A 22 7.11 -20.30 -6.79
N PHE A 23 5.97 -20.59 -6.16
CA PHE A 23 5.17 -19.60 -5.45
C PHE A 23 5.12 -19.95 -3.96
N TYR A 24 5.26 -18.90 -3.15
CA TYR A 24 5.10 -18.97 -1.71
C TYR A 24 3.91 -18.11 -1.26
N LEU A 25 3.22 -18.58 -0.21
CA LEU A 25 2.15 -17.86 0.47
C LEU A 25 2.43 -17.85 1.97
N ALA A 26 2.31 -16.68 2.59
CA ALA A 26 2.22 -16.55 4.04
C ALA A 26 0.93 -15.78 4.37
N SER A 27 0.20 -16.23 5.39
CA SER A 27 -1.01 -15.57 5.86
C SER A 27 -1.09 -15.65 7.38
N GLY A 28 -1.59 -14.61 8.01
CA GLY A 28 -1.63 -14.51 9.47
C GLY A 28 -2.00 -13.13 9.96
N ALA A 29 -2.07 -12.99 11.28
CA ALA A 29 -2.45 -11.73 11.90
C ALA A 29 -1.38 -10.65 11.69
N LEU A 30 -1.83 -9.45 11.33
CA LEU A 30 -1.07 -8.21 11.35
C LEU A 30 -1.36 -7.50 12.68
N GLN A 31 -0.38 -7.45 13.57
CA GLN A 31 -0.54 -6.88 14.91
C GLN A 31 0.57 -5.88 15.19
N ASN A 32 0.23 -4.67 15.65
CA ASN A 32 1.19 -3.62 15.99
C ASN A 32 2.22 -3.39 14.86
N ASP A 33 1.71 -3.23 13.63
CA ASP A 33 2.50 -3.05 12.39
C ASP A 33 3.50 -4.17 12.09
N ARG A 34 3.35 -5.34 12.73
CA ARG A 34 4.22 -6.49 12.57
C ARG A 34 3.47 -7.74 12.13
N PHE A 35 4.16 -8.55 11.36
CA PHE A 35 3.68 -9.83 10.85
C PHE A 35 4.81 -10.86 10.87
N SER A 36 4.49 -12.07 11.29
CA SER A 36 5.37 -13.23 11.17
C SER A 36 4.53 -14.46 10.89
N ALA A 37 4.85 -15.17 9.81
CA ALA A 37 4.17 -16.42 9.45
C ALA A 37 5.09 -17.32 8.62
N PRO A 38 4.87 -18.64 8.64
CA PRO A 38 5.56 -19.56 7.74
C PRO A 38 5.35 -19.17 6.28
N LEU A 39 6.44 -19.12 5.52
CA LEU A 39 6.42 -18.88 4.08
C LEU A 39 6.15 -20.21 3.39
N MET A 40 4.88 -20.56 3.16
CA MET A 40 4.51 -21.89 2.70
C MET A 40 4.66 -22.03 1.19
N ARG A 41 5.27 -23.12 0.75
CA ARG A 41 5.32 -23.55 -0.65
C ARG A 41 4.17 -24.50 -0.94
N TYR A 42 3.71 -24.53 -2.19
CA TYR A 42 2.67 -25.44 -2.65
C TYR A 42 3.12 -26.20 -3.89
N SER A 43 2.67 -27.45 -4.05
CA SER A 43 2.99 -28.28 -5.21
C SER A 43 1.78 -29.10 -5.68
N GLY A 44 1.84 -29.63 -6.91
CA GLY A 44 0.82 -30.53 -7.48
C GLY A 44 -0.50 -29.88 -7.93
N GLY A 45 -0.62 -28.56 -7.80
CA GLY A 45 -1.81 -27.78 -8.13
C GLY A 45 -2.12 -27.67 -9.63
N ARG A 46 -3.26 -27.04 -9.93
CA ARG A 46 -3.72 -26.77 -11.30
C ARG A 46 -2.73 -25.85 -12.04
N TYR A 47 -2.40 -26.23 -13.28
CA TYR A 47 -1.66 -25.39 -14.23
C TYR A 47 -2.49 -25.16 -15.49
N PHE A 48 -2.02 -24.27 -16.37
CA PHE A 48 -2.73 -23.96 -17.61
C PHE A 48 -2.92 -25.22 -18.47
N GLY A 49 -4.18 -25.62 -18.69
CA GLY A 49 -4.53 -26.82 -19.45
C GLY A 49 -4.61 -28.14 -18.66
N SER A 50 -4.33 -28.18 -17.36
CA SER A 50 -4.22 -29.46 -16.60
C SER A 50 -5.53 -30.15 -16.19
N GLY A 51 -6.68 -29.55 -16.47
CA GLY A 51 -7.93 -29.91 -15.79
C GLY A 51 -7.93 -29.57 -14.27
N PRO A 52 -9.01 -29.85 -13.52
CA PRO A 52 -9.08 -29.59 -12.09
C PRO A 52 -8.05 -30.41 -11.30
N ARG A 53 -7.26 -29.73 -10.45
CA ARG A 53 -6.27 -30.34 -9.55
C ARG A 53 -6.15 -29.50 -8.27
N SER A 54 -6.02 -30.17 -7.13
CA SER A 54 -5.73 -29.51 -5.86
C SER A 54 -4.23 -29.45 -5.62
N GLY A 55 -3.74 -28.28 -5.21
CA GLY A 55 -2.38 -28.17 -4.68
C GLY A 55 -2.33 -28.71 -3.25
N ALA A 56 -1.14 -29.12 -2.83
CA ALA A 56 -0.84 -29.48 -1.46
C ALA A 56 0.32 -28.62 -0.94
N GLU A 57 0.33 -28.36 0.36
CA GLU A 57 1.48 -27.76 1.03
C GLU A 57 2.72 -28.64 0.80
N ALA A 58 3.83 -28.00 0.49
CA ALA A 58 5.08 -28.63 0.09
C ALA A 58 6.24 -28.17 0.98
N GLY A 59 5.94 -27.80 2.22
CA GLY A 59 6.90 -27.32 3.21
C GLY A 59 7.11 -25.80 3.20
N SER A 60 8.05 -25.35 4.03
CA SER A 60 8.41 -23.95 4.18
C SER A 60 9.92 -23.81 4.45
N PRO A 61 10.62 -22.83 3.86
CA PRO A 61 11.99 -22.50 4.24
C PRO A 61 12.08 -21.79 5.61
N GLY A 62 10.95 -21.40 6.23
CA GLY A 62 10.89 -20.73 7.52
C GLY A 62 9.90 -19.57 7.53
N ASN A 63 9.93 -18.77 8.60
CA ASN A 63 9.05 -17.61 8.73
C ASN A 63 9.55 -16.40 7.95
N VAL A 64 8.65 -15.74 7.23
CA VAL A 64 8.86 -14.38 6.76
C VAL A 64 8.42 -13.40 7.86
N ASN A 65 9.20 -12.35 8.07
CA ASN A 65 8.88 -11.29 9.02
C ASN A 65 8.71 -9.96 8.27
N VAL A 66 7.66 -9.21 8.62
CA VAL A 66 7.42 -7.88 8.08
C VAL A 66 7.19 -6.91 9.23
N ARG A 67 7.82 -5.73 9.15
CA ARG A 67 7.53 -4.58 10.02
C ARG A 67 7.22 -3.36 9.16
N PHE A 68 6.02 -2.81 9.28
CA PHE A 68 5.66 -1.58 8.61
C PHE A 68 6.16 -0.38 9.42
N THR A 69 6.59 0.65 8.70
CA THR A 69 6.96 1.95 9.27
C THR A 69 5.98 3.05 8.88
N SER A 70 5.15 2.80 7.86
CA SER A 70 4.02 3.62 7.45
C SER A 70 3.04 2.78 6.63
N GLY A 71 1.94 3.37 6.16
CA GLY A 71 1.02 2.71 5.21
C GLY A 71 1.65 2.37 3.85
N THR A 72 2.84 2.89 3.53
CA THR A 72 3.49 2.70 2.22
C THR A 72 4.93 2.20 2.30
N THR A 73 5.52 2.08 3.49
CA THR A 73 6.91 1.69 3.69
C THR A 73 7.07 0.70 4.84
N GLY A 74 8.08 -0.14 4.75
CA GLY A 74 8.42 -1.08 5.80
C GLY A 74 9.69 -1.85 5.49
N PHE A 75 9.86 -2.96 6.20
CA PHE A 75 10.98 -3.86 6.03
C PHE A 75 10.49 -5.30 6.03
N ILE A 76 11.13 -6.15 5.24
CA ILE A 76 10.89 -7.58 5.15
C ILE A 76 12.18 -8.35 5.46
N THR A 77 12.06 -9.45 6.17
CA THR A 77 13.15 -10.41 6.39
C THR A 77 12.67 -11.78 5.97
N PHE A 78 13.31 -12.37 4.96
CA PHE A 78 13.07 -13.75 4.54
C PHE A 78 13.91 -14.72 5.37
N PRO A 79 13.53 -16.01 5.43
CA PRO A 79 14.31 -17.02 6.14
C PRO A 79 15.77 -17.05 5.67
N ASN A 80 16.71 -16.89 6.60
CA ASN A 80 18.16 -16.89 6.35
C ASN A 80 18.68 -15.75 5.46
N GLU A 81 17.90 -14.67 5.30
CA GLU A 81 18.30 -13.49 4.53
C GLU A 81 18.35 -12.25 5.43
N PRO A 82 19.21 -11.26 5.10
CA PRO A 82 19.19 -9.98 5.79
C PRO A 82 17.86 -9.24 5.55
N GLU A 83 17.55 -8.32 6.45
CA GLU A 83 16.39 -7.44 6.30
C GLU A 83 16.55 -6.50 5.10
N VAL A 84 15.46 -6.33 4.33
CA VAL A 84 15.40 -5.47 3.15
C VAL A 84 14.26 -4.47 3.28
N ALA A 85 14.49 -3.23 2.87
CA ALA A 85 13.45 -2.20 2.81
C ALA A 85 12.44 -2.49 1.70
N ILE A 86 11.16 -2.32 1.99
CA ILE A 86 10.06 -2.45 1.03
C ILE A 86 9.26 -1.16 0.95
N SER A 87 8.71 -0.90 -0.23
CA SER A 87 7.76 0.18 -0.45
C SER A 87 6.61 -0.31 -1.32
N ARG A 88 5.44 0.30 -1.14
CA ARG A 88 4.27 0.03 -1.98
C ARG A 88 4.60 0.44 -3.41
N PHE A 89 4.53 -0.51 -4.34
CA PHE A 89 4.69 -0.20 -5.76
C PHE A 89 3.44 0.55 -6.27
N ASN A 90 3.66 1.68 -6.94
CA ASN A 90 2.59 2.52 -7.49
C ASN A 90 2.52 2.36 -9.01
N PHE A 91 1.41 1.81 -9.51
CA PHE A 91 1.18 1.53 -10.94
C PHE A 91 0.42 2.63 -11.70
N GLY A 92 -0.09 3.68 -11.03
CA GLY A 92 -1.08 4.59 -11.64
C GLY A 92 -0.90 6.04 -11.20
N TYR A 93 0.09 6.73 -11.77
CA TYR A 93 0.54 8.09 -11.43
C TYR A 93 1.46 8.12 -10.20
N ALA A 94 2.63 8.74 -10.36
CA ALA A 94 3.58 8.95 -9.28
C ALA A 94 2.88 9.61 -8.08
N PHE A 95 3.33 9.29 -6.86
CA PHE A 95 2.96 10.03 -5.64
C PHE A 95 3.63 11.41 -5.69
N ALA A 96 3.17 12.20 -6.65
CA ALA A 96 3.65 13.50 -7.05
C ALA A 96 2.46 14.45 -6.99
N PRO A 97 2.65 15.72 -6.64
CA PRO A 97 1.56 16.68 -6.50
C PRO A 97 0.63 16.70 -7.72
N ALA A 98 1.20 16.65 -8.93
CA ALA A 98 0.46 16.69 -10.18
C ALA A 98 -0.59 15.57 -10.35
N SER A 99 -0.50 14.47 -9.60
CA SER A 99 -1.53 13.41 -9.62
C SER A 99 -2.86 13.86 -9.00
N LEU A 100 -2.87 14.94 -8.21
CA LEU A 100 -4.08 15.57 -7.66
C LEU A 100 -4.68 16.61 -8.62
N LYS A 101 -4.03 16.91 -9.76
CA LYS A 101 -4.58 17.85 -10.75
C LYS A 101 -5.84 17.27 -11.40
N GLY A 102 -6.93 18.03 -11.40
CA GLY A 102 -8.21 17.61 -11.95
C GLY A 102 -9.39 18.07 -11.11
N ILE A 103 -10.58 17.61 -11.48
CA ILE A 103 -11.83 17.90 -10.76
C ILE A 103 -12.10 16.77 -9.78
N TRP A 104 -12.29 17.11 -8.51
CA TRP A 104 -12.58 16.18 -7.43
C TRP A 104 -13.91 16.54 -6.79
N THR A 105 -14.69 15.52 -6.44
CA THR A 105 -15.82 15.67 -5.51
C THR A 105 -15.32 15.37 -4.11
N LEU A 106 -15.35 16.38 -3.24
CA LEU A 106 -14.94 16.28 -1.85
C LEU A 106 -16.20 16.22 -0.99
N THR A 107 -16.35 15.15 -0.21
CA THR A 107 -17.46 15.00 0.73
C THR A 107 -16.93 15.10 2.15
N SER A 108 -17.53 15.97 2.97
CA SER A 108 -17.17 16.18 4.36
C SER A 108 -18.36 15.94 5.28
N PHE A 109 -18.08 15.53 6.51
CA PHE A 109 -19.06 15.35 7.58
C PHE A 109 -18.68 16.22 8.77
N GLY A 110 -19.59 17.06 9.22
CA GLY A 110 -19.35 17.97 10.34
C GLY A 110 -20.62 18.30 11.12
N SER A 111 -20.51 19.29 12.01
CA SER A 111 -21.65 19.81 12.79
C SER A 111 -22.77 20.39 11.92
N GLU A 112 -22.46 20.78 10.68
CA GLU A 112 -23.42 21.29 9.70
C GLU A 112 -24.04 20.18 8.82
N GLY A 113 -23.70 18.92 9.08
CA GLY A 113 -24.15 17.77 8.30
C GLY A 113 -23.14 17.34 7.24
N MET A 114 -23.65 16.75 6.15
CA MET A 114 -22.84 16.28 5.03
C MET A 114 -22.81 17.35 3.95
N LEU A 115 -21.61 17.80 3.58
CA LEU A 115 -21.38 18.73 2.48
C LEU A 115 -20.63 18.02 1.34
N ALA A 116 -20.92 18.41 0.11
CA ALA A 116 -20.26 17.89 -1.08
C ALA A 116 -19.92 19.04 -2.04
N ASP A 117 -18.63 19.26 -2.26
CA ASP A 117 -18.11 20.29 -3.15
C ASP A 117 -17.39 19.68 -4.36
N ALA A 118 -17.56 20.29 -5.52
CA ALA A 118 -16.76 19.98 -6.70
C ALA A 118 -15.63 21.01 -6.83
N VAL A 119 -14.38 20.55 -6.72
CA VAL A 119 -13.19 21.41 -6.70
C VAL A 119 -12.26 21.03 -7.84
N GLU A 120 -11.88 22.00 -8.66
CA GLU A 120 -10.82 21.82 -9.66
C GLU A 120 -9.48 22.26 -9.10
N PHE A 121 -8.50 21.36 -9.07
CA PHE A 121 -7.11 21.68 -8.73
C PHE A 121 -6.28 21.88 -9.99
N THR A 122 -5.66 23.06 -10.12
CA THR A 122 -4.92 23.44 -11.33
C THR A 122 -3.53 23.99 -11.08
N ARG A 123 -3.28 24.53 -9.88
CA ARG A 123 -2.03 25.19 -9.50
C ARG A 123 -1.26 24.34 -8.50
N LEU A 124 0.06 24.29 -8.66
CA LEU A 124 0.97 23.65 -7.71
C LEU A 124 1.63 24.72 -6.83
N GLU A 125 1.69 24.46 -5.53
CA GLU A 125 2.42 25.24 -4.54
C GLU A 125 3.46 24.38 -3.80
N ASP A 126 4.30 25.03 -3.01
CA ASP A 126 5.37 24.38 -2.25
C ASP A 126 4.83 23.34 -1.27
N ALA A 127 5.67 22.36 -0.95
CA ALA A 127 5.33 21.28 -0.04
C ALA A 127 5.19 21.78 1.41
N THR A 128 4.26 21.18 2.16
CA THR A 128 4.28 21.31 3.63
C THR A 128 5.40 20.46 4.22
N ALA A 129 5.63 20.60 5.53
CA ALA A 129 6.67 19.84 6.24
C ALA A 129 6.51 18.31 6.15
N ASN A 130 5.28 17.82 5.91
CA ASN A 130 4.98 16.39 5.86
C ASN A 130 4.60 15.90 4.46
N GLY A 131 4.41 16.79 3.49
CA GLY A 131 3.96 16.45 2.16
C GLY A 131 5.00 16.65 1.07
N ASN A 132 4.54 16.66 -0.17
CA ASN A 132 5.39 16.70 -1.36
C ASN A 132 5.02 17.80 -2.37
N GLY A 133 4.10 18.71 -2.01
CA GLY A 133 3.59 19.80 -2.84
C GLY A 133 2.06 19.85 -2.87
N ILE A 134 1.49 21.04 -2.73
CA ILE A 134 0.04 21.24 -2.61
C ILE A 134 -0.55 21.54 -3.99
N MET A 135 -1.55 20.76 -4.41
CA MET A 135 -2.38 21.12 -5.54
C MET A 135 -3.56 21.96 -5.05
N VAL A 136 -3.65 23.19 -5.53
CA VAL A 136 -4.65 24.18 -5.09
C VAL A 136 -5.61 24.57 -6.20
N SER A 137 -6.81 24.98 -5.78
CA SER A 137 -7.82 25.53 -6.68
C SER A 137 -7.38 26.89 -7.24
N PRO A 138 -7.94 27.34 -8.38
CA PRO A 138 -7.58 28.64 -8.96
C PRO A 138 -7.67 29.82 -7.99
N ASN A 139 -8.68 29.79 -7.10
CA ASN A 139 -8.93 30.81 -6.08
C ASN A 139 -8.10 30.61 -4.79
N GLY A 140 -7.30 29.56 -4.69
CA GLY A 140 -6.45 29.26 -3.53
C GLY A 140 -7.21 28.89 -2.25
N LEU A 141 -8.53 28.64 -2.34
CA LEU A 141 -9.33 28.28 -1.17
C LEU A 141 -9.17 26.80 -0.82
N PHE A 142 -9.08 25.91 -1.82
CA PHE A 142 -8.90 24.49 -1.55
C PHE A 142 -7.50 24.05 -1.89
N GLY A 143 -6.93 23.19 -1.05
CA GLY A 143 -5.63 22.57 -1.29
C GLY A 143 -5.64 21.11 -0.85
N CYS A 144 -5.11 20.22 -1.69
CA CYS A 144 -4.84 18.84 -1.32
C CYS A 144 -3.37 18.53 -1.50
N GLU A 145 -2.82 17.75 -0.57
CA GLU A 145 -1.43 17.33 -0.59
C GLU A 145 -1.29 15.86 -0.16
N HIS A 146 -0.49 15.14 -0.94
CA HIS A 146 0.02 13.83 -0.61
C HIS A 146 0.96 13.89 0.59
N GLN A 147 0.61 13.23 1.68
CA GLN A 147 1.43 13.17 2.88
C GLN A 147 2.47 12.06 2.73
N VAL A 148 3.75 12.42 2.79
CA VAL A 148 4.89 11.48 2.61
C VAL A 148 5.61 11.15 3.91
N ARG A 149 5.32 11.88 4.99
CA ARG A 149 5.89 11.67 6.34
C ARG A 149 4.82 11.94 7.41
N GLY A 150 5.13 11.54 8.65
CA GLY A 150 4.23 11.72 9.80
C GLY A 150 3.08 10.71 9.85
N GLN A 151 2.09 10.99 10.71
CA GLN A 151 0.98 10.07 11.00
C GLN A 151 0.04 9.82 9.80
N LEU A 152 0.01 10.76 8.85
CA LEU A 152 -0.83 10.69 7.65
C LEU A 152 -0.08 10.14 6.43
N ALA A 153 1.17 9.68 6.60
CA ALA A 153 2.01 9.21 5.49
C ALA A 153 1.32 8.10 4.67
N GLY A 154 1.26 8.32 3.34
CA GLY A 154 0.55 7.46 2.40
C GLY A 154 -0.89 7.88 2.10
N GLY A 155 -1.42 8.87 2.81
CA GLY A 155 -2.74 9.48 2.55
C GLY A 155 -2.66 10.79 1.77
N VAL A 156 -3.85 11.33 1.46
CA VAL A 156 -4.03 12.69 0.92
C VAL A 156 -4.75 13.50 2.00
N LEU A 157 -4.17 14.64 2.38
CA LEU A 157 -4.81 15.61 3.26
C LEU A 157 -5.34 16.76 2.41
N CYS A 158 -6.62 17.08 2.57
CA CYS A 158 -7.26 18.20 1.90
C CYS A 158 -7.77 19.21 2.93
N GLU A 159 -7.50 20.48 2.72
CA GLU A 159 -7.96 21.59 3.53
C GLU A 159 -8.85 22.54 2.71
N SER A 160 -9.85 23.09 3.38
CA SER A 160 -10.73 24.16 2.92
C SER A 160 -10.69 25.27 3.96
N PRO A 161 -10.83 26.56 3.63
CA PRO A 161 -11.09 27.60 4.61
C PRO A 161 -12.31 27.20 5.40
N ARG A 162 -12.19 27.27 6.74
CA ARG A 162 -13.37 27.26 7.60
C ARG A 162 -14.30 28.37 7.12
N VAL A 163 -15.52 28.02 6.75
CA VAL A 163 -16.62 28.97 6.67
C VAL A 163 -17.02 29.34 8.10
#